data_AF-A0A7S1X839-F1
#
_entry.id   AF-A0A7S1X839-F1
#
_cell.length_a   1.000
_cell.length_b   1.000
_cell.length_c   1.000
_cell.angle_alpha   90.00
_cell.angle_beta   90.00
_cell.angle_gamma   90.00
#
_symmetry.space_group_name_H-M   'P 1'
#
loop_
_entity.id
_entity.type
_entity.pdbx_description
1 polymer ?
#
loop_
_entity_poly.entity_id
_entity_poly.type
_entity_poly.pdbx_seq_one_letter_code
_entity_poly.pdbx_strand_id
1 'polypeptide(L)'
;AGFRHFIGRPRSSSLSCISRTVEGPLAMAGLPSVVVVMGVSGSGKSTVGALLAERLHCSFHDADDYHPAHNIEKMKRGEPLTDADRSPWLEKLHQLLRSRVDRWRPLL
;
A
#
# COMPACT_ATOMS: atom_id res chain seq x y z
N ALA A 1 1.21 -5.39 -33.03
CA ALA A 1 2.54 -4.84 -32.72
C ALA A 1 2.71 -4.85 -31.20
N GLY A 2 3.61 -5.71 -30.70
CA GLY A 2 3.75 -5.99 -29.27
C GLY A 2 4.54 -4.92 -28.52
N PHE A 3 4.09 -4.55 -27.34
CA PHE A 3 4.89 -3.78 -26.39
C PHE A 3 5.51 -4.72 -25.35
N ARG A 4 6.83 -4.79 -25.47
CA ARG A 4 7.75 -5.58 -24.64
C ARG A 4 7.75 -5.06 -23.21
N HIS A 5 7.74 -6.01 -22.27
CA HIS A 5 8.24 -5.82 -20.91
C HIS A 5 9.58 -5.08 -20.94
N PHE A 6 9.69 -3.99 -20.18
CA PHE A 6 10.97 -3.36 -19.92
C PHE A 6 11.30 -3.51 -18.43
N ILE A 7 12.21 -4.44 -18.15
CA ILE A 7 12.87 -4.59 -16.85
C ILE A 7 14.04 -3.60 -16.88
N GLY A 8 13.85 -2.42 -16.29
CA GLY A 8 14.90 -1.41 -16.15
C GLY A 8 15.43 -1.39 -14.71
N ARG A 9 16.73 -1.61 -14.53
CA ARG A 9 17.42 -1.39 -13.25
C ARG A 9 17.46 0.12 -12.94
N PRO A 10 17.28 0.55 -11.68
CA PRO A 10 17.49 1.95 -11.32
C PRO A 10 18.98 2.30 -11.35
N ARG A 11 19.32 3.43 -11.99
CA ARG A 11 20.59 4.15 -11.78
C ARG A 11 20.46 4.99 -10.52
N SER A 12 21.48 4.90 -9.67
CA SER A 12 21.58 5.59 -8.39
C SER A 12 21.61 7.11 -8.52
N SER A 13 20.79 7.80 -7.74
CA SER A 13 21.02 9.20 -7.33
C SER A 13 20.45 9.42 -5.93
N SER A 14 21.35 9.32 -4.94
CA SER A 14 21.38 9.99 -3.64
C SER A 14 20.08 10.57 -3.05
N LEU A 15 19.64 10.03 -1.91
CA LEU A 15 19.18 10.80 -0.74
C LEU A 15 19.31 9.89 0.50
N SER A 16 20.21 10.27 1.42
CA SER A 16 20.49 9.53 2.65
C SER A 16 19.40 9.76 3.70
N CYS A 17 18.68 8.70 4.06
CA CYS A 17 17.98 8.58 5.33
C CYS A 17 18.51 7.31 6.01
N ILE A 18 18.85 7.42 7.29
CA ILE A 18 19.59 6.42 8.08
C ILE A 18 18.87 5.06 8.01
N SER A 19 19.45 4.12 7.27
CA SER A 19 19.15 2.69 7.42
C SER A 19 20.46 1.99 7.71
N ARG A 20 20.47 1.17 8.76
CA ARG A 20 21.61 0.32 9.14
C ARG A 20 21.98 -0.55 7.94
N THR A 21 23.18 -0.36 7.40
CA THR A 21 23.76 -1.30 6.44
C THR A 21 24.05 -2.61 7.19
N VAL A 22 23.25 -3.64 6.93
CA VAL A 22 23.67 -5.02 7.22
C VAL A 22 24.43 -5.52 5.99
N GLU A 23 25.76 -5.42 6.04
CA GLU A 23 26.62 -5.96 4.99
C GLU A 23 26.73 -7.48 5.15
N GLY A 24 26.18 -8.21 4.18
CA GLY A 24 26.32 -9.66 4.06
C GLY A 24 25.59 -10.19 2.81
N PRO A 25 26.10 -11.23 2.14
CA PRO A 25 25.57 -11.71 0.85
C PRO A 25 24.15 -12.31 0.92
N LEU A 26 23.55 -12.42 2.11
CA LEU A 26 22.17 -12.89 2.34
C LEU A 26 21.16 -11.76 2.63
N ALA A 27 21.57 -10.48 2.60
CA ALA A 27 20.73 -9.34 3.01
C ALA A 27 19.63 -8.93 1.99
N MET A 28 19.34 -9.72 0.96
CA MET A 28 18.52 -9.28 -0.19
C MET A 28 17.14 -9.94 -0.33
N ALA A 29 16.69 -10.71 0.66
CA ALA A 29 15.29 -11.15 0.75
C ALA A 29 14.60 -10.40 1.90
N GLY A 30 14.31 -9.11 1.70
CA GLY A 30 13.61 -8.30 2.69
C GLY A 30 12.24 -8.90 3.04
N LEU A 31 11.87 -8.89 4.32
CA LEU A 31 10.55 -9.34 4.78
C LEU A 31 9.42 -8.57 4.05
N PRO A 32 8.25 -9.21 3.82
CA PRO A 32 7.10 -8.53 3.26
C PRO A 32 6.74 -7.31 4.12
N SER A 33 6.69 -6.14 3.49
CA SER A 33 6.42 -4.87 4.14
C SER A 33 5.12 -4.27 3.63
N VAL A 34 4.33 -3.68 4.53
CA VAL A 34 3.10 -2.94 4.22
C VAL A 34 3.30 -1.48 4.61
N VAL A 35 2.95 -0.57 3.72
CA VAL A 35 2.96 0.87 3.98
C VAL A 35 1.53 1.38 4.01
N VAL A 36 1.15 2.07 5.10
CA VAL A 36 -0.17 2.71 5.25
C VAL A 36 0.02 4.22 5.24
N VAL A 37 -0.59 4.90 4.26
CA VAL A 37 -0.61 6.36 4.18
C VAL A 37 -1.89 6.87 4.82
N MET A 38 -1.78 7.54 5.96
CA MET A 38 -2.92 8.07 6.73
C MET A 38 -3.00 9.59 6.69
N GLY A 39 -4.17 10.14 7.01
CA GLY A 39 -4.45 11.57 6.98
C GLY A 39 -5.92 11.88 6.70
N VAL A 40 -6.33 13.12 6.94
CA VAL A 40 -7.72 13.57 6.78
C VAL A 40 -8.18 13.55 5.30
N SER A 41 -9.49 13.62 5.06
CA SER A 41 -10.03 13.72 3.69
C SER A 41 -9.48 14.97 2.97
N GLY A 42 -9.18 14.83 1.68
CA GLY A 42 -8.61 15.91 0.87
C GLY A 42 -7.11 16.16 1.02
N SER A 43 -6.40 15.45 1.91
CA SER A 43 -4.95 15.66 2.12
C SER A 43 -4.04 15.05 1.03
N GLY A 44 -4.59 14.50 -0.05
CA GLY A 44 -3.82 13.94 -1.18
C GLY A 44 -3.25 12.53 -0.99
N LYS A 45 -3.75 11.74 -0.03
CA LYS A 45 -3.25 10.38 0.28
C LYS A 45 -3.25 9.45 -0.93
N SER A 46 -4.34 9.39 -1.69
CA SER A 46 -4.46 8.51 -2.85
C SER A 46 -3.43 8.86 -3.93
N THR A 47 -3.21 10.15 -4.17
CA THR A 47 -2.17 10.63 -5.10
C THR A 47 -0.77 10.23 -4.64
N VAL A 48 -0.43 10.49 -3.38
CA VAL A 48 0.88 10.12 -2.83
C VAL A 48 1.07 8.60 -2.82
N GLY A 49 0.04 7.83 -2.44
CA GLY A 49 0.07 6.38 -2.40
C GLY A 49 0.31 5.75 -3.77
N ALA A 50 -0.39 6.24 -4.81
CA ALA A 50 -0.19 5.79 -6.18
C ALA A 50 1.23 6.08 -6.68
N LEU A 51 1.72 7.31 -6.47
CA LEU A 51 3.07 7.74 -6.86
C LEU A 51 4.18 7.00 -6.09
N LEU A 52 3.93 6.64 -4.84
CA LEU A 52 4.85 5.84 -4.03
C LEU A 52 4.89 4.40 -4.52
N ALA A 53 3.73 3.82 -4.80
CA ALA A 53 3.63 2.44 -5.31
C ALA A 53 4.31 2.26 -6.67
N GLU A 54 4.18 3.24 -7.56
CA GLU A 54 4.90 3.27 -8.83
C GLU A 54 6.42 3.25 -8.62
N ARG A 55 6.94 4.11 -7.73
CA ARG A 55 8.38 4.21 -7.43
C ARG A 55 8.94 2.98 -6.73
N LEU A 56 8.15 2.32 -5.90
CA LEU A 56 8.54 1.11 -5.16
C LEU A 56 8.21 -0.18 -5.91
N HIS A 57 7.60 -0.09 -7.10
CA HIS A 57 7.12 -1.23 -7.87
C HIS A 57 6.23 -2.19 -7.04
N CYS A 58 5.34 -1.63 -6.22
CA CYS A 58 4.43 -2.40 -5.38
C CYS A 58 2.96 -2.18 -5.76
N SER A 59 2.06 -3.01 -5.20
CA SER A 59 0.62 -2.84 -5.42
C SER A 59 0.08 -1.68 -4.58
N PHE A 60 -0.75 -0.83 -5.18
CA PHE A 60 -1.53 0.20 -4.48
C PHE A 60 -2.97 -0.27 -4.29
N HIS A 61 -3.55 0.06 -3.13
CA HIS A 61 -4.95 -0.17 -2.79
C HIS A 61 -5.46 1.09 -2.08
N ASP A 62 -6.52 1.73 -2.59
CA ASP A 62 -7.19 2.79 -1.87
C ASP A 62 -8.10 2.19 -0.80
N ALA A 63 -7.99 2.65 0.45
CA ALA A 63 -8.74 2.09 1.55
C ALA A 63 -10.24 2.37 1.41
N ASP A 64 -10.61 3.50 0.80
CA ASP A 64 -12.00 3.93 0.67
C ASP A 64 -12.82 3.02 -0.25
N ASP A 65 -12.15 2.33 -1.20
CA ASP A 65 -12.77 1.35 -2.12
C ASP A 65 -13.34 0.12 -1.40
N TYR A 66 -12.93 -0.12 -0.14
CA TYR A 66 -13.32 -1.30 0.64
C TYR A 66 -14.45 -1.02 1.63
N HIS A 67 -15.02 0.20 1.64
CA HIS A 67 -16.19 0.47 2.46
C HIS A 67 -17.38 -0.39 2.01
N PRO A 68 -18.12 -1.00 2.96
CA PRO A 68 -19.40 -1.63 2.62
C PRO A 68 -20.41 -0.57 2.14
N ALA A 69 -21.36 -0.98 1.31
CA ALA A 69 -22.33 -0.07 0.70
C ALA A 69 -23.08 0.81 1.72
N HIS A 70 -23.43 0.26 2.90
CA HIS A 70 -24.10 1.03 3.95
C HIS A 70 -23.26 2.20 4.48
N ASN A 71 -21.93 2.05 4.55
CA ASN A 71 -21.02 3.12 4.96
C ASN A 71 -20.94 4.22 3.90
N ILE A 72 -20.85 3.82 2.63
CA ILE A 72 -20.85 4.76 1.50
C ILE A 72 -22.14 5.59 1.51
N GLU A 73 -23.30 4.94 1.66
CA GLU A 73 -24.58 5.65 1.71
C GLU A 73 -24.71 6.56 2.94
N LYS A 74 -24.19 6.15 4.10
CA LYS A 74 -24.15 6.99 5.31
C LYS A 74 -23.30 8.24 5.09
N MET A 75 -22.09 8.09 4.54
CA MET A 75 -21.21 9.21 4.23
C MET A 75 -21.79 10.14 3.15
N LYS A 76 -22.50 9.61 2.14
CA LYS A 76 -23.21 10.43 1.13
C LYS A 76 -24.28 11.32 1.75
N ARG A 77 -24.91 10.89 2.84
CA ARG A 77 -25.87 11.71 3.61
C ARG A 77 -25.19 12.71 4.55
N GLY A 78 -23.85 12.77 4.58
CA GLY A 78 -23.09 13.62 5.49
C GLY A 78 -23.09 13.11 6.94
N GLU A 79 -23.56 11.89 7.19
CA GLU A 79 -23.57 11.29 8.52
C GLU A 79 -22.18 10.71 8.84
N PRO A 80 -21.58 11.03 10.00
CA PRO A 80 -20.30 10.47 10.38
C PRO A 80 -20.40 8.98 10.70
N LEU A 81 -19.37 8.23 10.33
CA LEU A 81 -19.23 6.83 10.72
C LEU A 81 -18.89 6.72 12.22
N THR A 82 -19.47 5.73 12.87
CA THR A 82 -19.11 5.26 14.21
C THR A 82 -18.00 4.21 14.12
N ASP A 83 -17.42 3.83 15.25
CA ASP A 83 -16.42 2.77 15.26
C ASP A 83 -17.01 1.40 14.90
N ALA A 84 -18.27 1.17 15.25
CA ALA A 84 -19.02 -0.01 14.83
C ALA A 84 -19.17 -0.06 13.29
N ASP A 85 -19.44 1.09 12.66
CA ASP A 85 -19.51 1.19 11.19
C ASP A 85 -18.14 0.90 10.55
N ARG A 86 -17.04 1.35 11.18
CA ARG A 86 -15.67 1.15 10.67
C ARG A 86 -15.16 -0.29 10.83
N SER A 87 -15.62 -1.02 11.84
CA SER A 87 -15.08 -2.35 12.18
C SER A 87 -15.10 -3.34 10.99
N PRO A 88 -16.21 -3.53 10.24
CA PRO A 88 -16.23 -4.42 9.07
C PRO A 88 -15.28 -3.98 7.95
N TRP A 89 -15.10 -2.67 7.76
CA TRP A 89 -14.20 -2.10 6.77
C TRP A 89 -12.73 -2.37 7.15
N LEU A 90 -12.36 -2.15 8.41
CA LEU A 90 -11.02 -2.42 8.91
C LEU A 90 -10.67 -3.92 8.87
N GLU A 91 -11.64 -4.79 9.17
CA GLU A 91 -11.45 -6.24 9.03
C GLU A 91 -11.20 -6.64 7.57
N LYS A 92 -11.91 -6.03 6.61
CA LYS A 92 -11.69 -6.27 5.18
C LYS A 92 -10.28 -5.87 4.75
N LEU A 93 -9.79 -4.73 5.22
CA LEU A 93 -8.42 -4.28 4.96
C LEU A 93 -7.39 -5.21 5.63
N HIS A 94 -7.64 -5.65 6.87
CA HIS A 94 -6.78 -6.61 7.57
C HIS A 94 -6.62 -7.90 6.76
N GLN A 95 -7.73 -8.48 6.29
CA GLN A 95 -7.71 -9.69 5.47
C GLN A 95 -6.98 -9.47 4.14
N LEU A 96 -7.19 -8.33 3.49
CA LEU A 96 -6.48 -7.96 2.26
C LEU A 96 -4.97 -7.94 2.49
N LEU A 97 -4.51 -7.20 3.50
CA LEU A 97 -3.09 -7.04 3.84
C LEU A 97 -2.46 -8.37 4.23
N ARG A 98 -3.12 -9.15 5.08
CA ARG A 98 -2.66 -10.49 5.48
C ARG A 98 -2.49 -11.39 4.26
N SER A 99 -3.47 -11.42 3.36
CA SER A 99 -3.38 -12.22 2.14
C SER A 99 -2.22 -11.81 1.22
N ARG A 100 -1.83 -10.53 1.23
CA ARG A 100 -0.71 -10.02 0.44
C ARG A 100 0.63 -10.41 1.04
N VAL A 101 0.73 -10.34 2.37
CA VAL A 101 1.90 -10.81 3.12
C VAL A 101 2.07 -12.32 2.95
N ASP A 102 1.00 -13.11 3.09
CA ASP A 102 1.04 -14.57 2.99
C ASP A 102 1.42 -15.06 1.57
N ARG A 103 1.02 -14.32 0.53
CA ARG A 103 1.40 -14.61 -0.87
C ARG A 103 2.80 -14.16 -1.23
N TRP A 104 3.49 -13.41 -0.37
CA TRP A 104 4.85 -12.98 -0.66
C TRP A 104 5.75 -14.19 -0.77
N ARG A 105 6.40 -14.33 -1.93
CA ARG A 105 7.38 -15.39 -2.18
C ARG A 105 8.71 -14.72 -2.49
N PRO A 106 9.77 -15.00 -1.70
CA PRO A 106 11.11 -14.55 -2.08
C PRO A 106 11.46 -15.20 -3.42
N LEU A 107 11.99 -14.40 -4.34
CA LEU A 107 12.56 -14.91 -5.59
C LEU A 107 13.90 -15.55 -5.24
N LEU A 108 13.88 -16.86 -4.95
CA LEU A 108 15.07 -17.72 -5.00
C LEU A 108 15.17 -18.36 -6.38
#